data_AF-A0A920RY49-F1
#
_entry.id   AF-A0A920RY49-F1
#
_cell.length_a   1.000
_cell.length_b   1.000
_cell.length_c   1.000
_cell.angle_alpha   90.00
_cell.angle_beta   90.00
_cell.angle_gamma   90.00
#
_symmetry.space_group_name_H-M   'P 1'
#
loop_
_entity.id
_entity.type
_entity.pdbx_description
1 polymer ?
#
loop_
_entity_poly.entity_id
_entity_poly.type
_entity_poly.pdbx_seq_one_letter_code
_entity_poly.pdbx_strand_id
1 'polypeptide(L)'
;MSPPSKEFLNMETNVMEKISVVPKPYQTPYPPIHQVVDGIRSIEWAAKQGINTIMWIPPVKALKIKFEAYKNARSESEKRNVPMGEGISLVRDMFVADSMEEAKEKAGEHMVNYMRWVCHWRGLGNHRESW
;
A
#
# COMPACT_ATOMS: atom_id res chain seq x y z
N MET A 1 23.03 -13.72 -25.32
CA MET A 1 22.54 -14.24 -24.02
C MET A 1 23.45 -15.38 -23.61
N SER A 2 23.74 -15.50 -22.31
CA SER A 2 24.54 -16.62 -21.80
C SER A 2 23.83 -17.96 -22.09
N PRO A 3 24.57 -19.03 -22.40
CA PRO A 3 23.97 -20.34 -22.65
C PRO A 3 23.31 -20.89 -21.37
N PRO A 4 22.25 -21.72 -21.50
CA PRO A 4 21.62 -22.38 -20.36
C PRO A 4 22.63 -23.23 -19.59
N SER A 5 22.62 -23.15 -18.26
CA SER A 5 23.49 -23.92 -17.39
C SER A 5 22.68 -24.75 -16.41
N LYS A 6 22.99 -26.06 -16.35
CA LYS A 6 22.44 -27.01 -15.37
C LYS A 6 22.71 -26.61 -13.92
N GLU A 7 23.65 -25.70 -13.70
CA GLU A 7 23.95 -25.17 -12.37
C GLU A 7 22.83 -24.27 -11.82
N PHE A 8 22.13 -23.54 -12.69
CA PHE A 8 21.14 -22.52 -12.33
C PHE A 8 19.72 -22.84 -12.82
N LEU A 9 19.59 -23.66 -13.87
CA LEU A 9 18.34 -23.96 -14.54
C LEU A 9 18.11 -25.47 -14.58
N ASN A 10 16.92 -25.90 -14.16
CA ASN A 10 16.43 -27.23 -14.43
C ASN A 10 16.16 -27.39 -15.93
N MET A 11 16.96 -28.20 -16.62
CA MET A 11 16.90 -28.31 -18.08
C MET A 11 15.67 -29.05 -18.62
N GLU A 12 14.91 -29.74 -17.75
CA GLU A 12 13.69 -30.45 -18.12
C GLU A 12 12.46 -29.56 -17.94
N THR A 13 12.37 -28.87 -16.80
CA THR A 13 11.21 -28.02 -16.46
C THR A 13 11.39 -26.56 -16.87
N ASN A 14 12.59 -26.15 -17.26
CA ASN A 14 13.00 -24.76 -17.49
C ASN A 14 12.76 -23.83 -16.27
N VAL A 15 12.74 -24.40 -15.06
CA VAL A 15 12.62 -23.64 -13.81
C VAL A 15 14.00 -23.24 -13.31
N MET A 16 14.16 -21.97 -12.92
CA MET A 16 15.38 -21.46 -12.31
C MET A 16 15.47 -21.96 -10.86
N GLU A 17 16.55 -22.67 -10.52
CA GLU A 17 16.72 -23.31 -9.20
C GLU A 17 17.67 -22.52 -8.29
N LYS A 18 18.57 -21.71 -8.85
CA LYS A 18 19.52 -20.91 -8.07
C LYS A 18 19.60 -19.48 -8.60
N ILE A 19 19.20 -18.54 -7.74
CA ILE A 19 19.36 -17.11 -7.97
C ILE A 19 19.91 -16.46 -6.70
N SER A 20 20.80 -15.50 -6.86
CA SER A 20 21.29 -14.67 -5.76
C SER A 20 21.19 -13.21 -6.15
N VAL A 21 20.60 -12.40 -5.27
CA VAL A 21 20.61 -10.94 -5.39
C VAL A 21 21.94 -10.43 -4.81
N VAL A 22 22.71 -9.70 -5.62
CA VAL A 22 23.94 -9.01 -5.23
C VAL A 22 23.92 -7.55 -5.71
N PRO A 23 24.27 -6.57 -4.86
CA PRO A 23 24.64 -6.71 -3.45
C PRO A 23 23.46 -7.13 -2.56
N LYS A 24 23.76 -7.66 -1.37
CA LYS A 24 22.72 -7.96 -0.37
C LYS A 24 22.17 -6.66 0.23
N PRO A 25 20.89 -6.62 0.63
CA PRO A 25 20.35 -5.46 1.33
C PRO A 25 21.10 -5.23 2.65
N TYR A 26 21.25 -3.97 3.01
CA TYR A 26 21.84 -3.59 4.29
C TYR A 26 20.94 -3.96 5.48
N GLN A 27 19.63 -3.79 5.33
CA GLN A 27 18.63 -4.13 6.36
C GLN A 27 18.33 -5.63 6.36
N THR A 28 18.31 -6.23 7.56
CA THR A 28 17.99 -7.65 7.78
C THR A 28 16.61 -7.78 8.44
N PRO A 29 15.77 -8.76 8.04
CA PRO A 29 16.00 -9.72 6.95
C PRO A 29 15.91 -9.09 5.54
N TYR A 30 15.21 -7.97 5.43
CA TYR A 30 15.07 -7.15 4.23
C TYR A 30 14.52 -5.78 4.63
N PRO A 31 14.60 -4.74 3.77
CA PRO A 31 13.96 -3.45 4.02
C PRO A 31 12.45 -3.59 4.23
N PRO A 32 11.81 -2.79 5.11
CA PRO A 32 10.36 -2.82 5.28
C PRO A 32 9.60 -2.66 3.96
N ILE A 33 8.67 -3.57 3.68
CA ILE A 33 7.91 -3.59 2.42
C ILE A 33 6.50 -3.05 2.68
N HIS A 34 6.05 -2.14 1.82
CA HIS A 34 4.68 -1.63 1.80
C HIS A 34 4.00 -2.03 0.50
N GLN A 35 2.81 -2.61 0.59
CA GLN A 35 1.97 -2.95 -0.56
C GLN A 35 0.84 -1.92 -0.70
N VAL A 36 0.65 -1.42 -1.93
CA VAL A 36 -0.54 -0.64 -2.27
C VAL A 36 -1.75 -1.57 -2.25
N VAL A 37 -2.73 -1.26 -1.39
CA VAL A 37 -3.93 -2.07 -1.20
C VAL A 37 -5.19 -1.22 -1.27
N ASP A 38 -6.29 -1.85 -1.65
CA ASP A 38 -7.59 -1.18 -1.69
C ASP A 38 -8.71 -2.03 -1.06
N GLY A 39 -8.95 -3.24 -1.60
CA GLY A 39 -10.00 -4.13 -1.10
C GLY A 39 -9.59 -4.94 0.14
N ILE A 40 -10.58 -5.37 0.93
CA ILE A 40 -10.38 -6.16 2.17
C ILE A 40 -9.50 -7.39 1.93
N ARG A 41 -9.75 -8.14 0.85
CA ARG A 41 -8.93 -9.32 0.51
C ARG A 41 -7.43 -8.99 0.37
N SER A 42 -7.10 -7.86 -0.26
CA SER A 42 -5.69 -7.44 -0.42
C SER A 42 -5.07 -6.99 0.89
N ILE A 43 -5.86 -6.35 1.75
CA ILE A 43 -5.45 -5.89 3.08
C ILE A 43 -5.16 -7.09 4.00
N GLU A 44 -6.06 -8.05 4.06
CA GLU A 44 -5.90 -9.27 4.86
C GLU A 44 -4.73 -10.12 4.37
N TRP A 45 -4.55 -10.22 3.05
CA TRP A 45 -3.41 -10.93 2.48
C TRP A 45 -2.09 -10.28 2.88
N ALA A 46 -1.95 -8.96 2.71
CA ALA A 46 -0.75 -8.23 3.10
C ALA A 46 -0.45 -8.41 4.60
N ALA A 47 -1.49 -8.32 5.45
CA ALA A 47 -1.39 -8.57 6.88
C ALA A 47 -0.84 -9.97 7.19
N LYS A 48 -1.42 -11.03 6.59
CA LYS A 48 -0.97 -12.43 6.77
C LYS A 48 0.46 -12.68 6.27
N GLN A 49 0.91 -11.95 5.24
CA GLN A 49 2.26 -12.09 4.69
C GLN A 49 3.32 -11.29 5.45
N GLY A 50 2.95 -10.58 6.50
CA GLY A 50 3.92 -9.77 7.22
C GLY A 50 4.23 -8.42 6.55
N ILE A 51 3.44 -8.01 5.55
CA ILE A 51 3.69 -6.82 4.70
C ILE A 51 2.87 -5.62 5.20
N ASN A 52 3.49 -4.44 5.25
CA ASN A 52 2.80 -3.19 5.59
C ASN A 52 1.89 -2.75 4.44
N THR A 53 0.92 -1.89 4.72
CA THR A 53 -0.03 -1.39 3.72
C THR A 53 0.17 0.09 3.46
N ILE A 54 -0.13 0.49 2.23
CA ILE A 54 -0.35 1.88 1.87
C ILE A 54 -1.70 1.98 1.15
N MET A 55 -2.61 2.79 1.69
CA MET A 55 -3.95 2.99 1.14
C MET A 55 -4.05 4.38 0.55
N TRP A 56 -4.57 4.47 -0.67
CA TRP A 56 -4.74 5.75 -1.35
C TRP A 56 -6.10 6.35 -1.02
N ILE A 57 -6.07 7.48 -0.31
CA ILE A 57 -7.19 8.37 0.00
C ILE A 57 -8.51 7.76 0.51
N PRO A 58 -8.60 6.57 1.17
CA PRO A 58 -9.89 5.96 1.50
C PRO A 58 -10.79 6.90 2.34
N PRO A 59 -12.12 6.86 2.14
CA PRO A 59 -13.05 7.69 2.91
C PRO A 59 -13.03 7.29 4.38
N VAL A 60 -13.26 8.26 5.28
CA VAL A 60 -13.17 8.03 6.74
C VAL A 60 -14.08 6.90 7.21
N LYS A 61 -15.29 6.79 6.64
CA LYS A 61 -16.24 5.70 6.95
C LYS A 61 -15.66 4.30 6.66
N ALA A 62 -14.85 4.15 5.61
CA ALA A 62 -14.25 2.88 5.25
C ALA A 62 -12.94 2.58 5.99
N LEU A 63 -12.26 3.61 6.52
CA LEU A 63 -10.97 3.46 7.20
C LEU A 63 -11.03 2.50 8.37
N LYS A 64 -12.01 2.65 9.26
CA LYS A 64 -12.10 1.85 10.48
C LYS A 64 -12.20 0.36 10.15
N ILE A 65 -13.06 0.00 9.20
CA ILE A 65 -13.25 -1.39 8.73
C ILE A 65 -11.95 -1.93 8.13
N LYS A 66 -11.28 -1.14 7.28
CA LYS A 66 -10.00 -1.54 6.66
C LYS A 66 -8.89 -1.73 7.71
N PHE A 67 -8.83 -0.88 8.72
CA PHE A 67 -7.84 -0.95 9.79
C PHE A 67 -8.08 -2.15 10.70
N GLU A 68 -9.34 -2.41 11.07
CA GLU A 68 -9.75 -3.59 11.84
C GLU A 68 -9.42 -4.88 11.08
N ALA A 69 -9.70 -4.94 9.77
CA ALA A 69 -9.37 -6.09 8.94
C ALA A 69 -7.84 -6.37 8.94
N TYR A 70 -7.02 -5.33 8.74
CA TYR A 70 -5.56 -5.48 8.78
C TYR A 70 -5.08 -5.94 10.17
N LYS A 71 -5.52 -5.24 11.22
CA LYS A 71 -5.16 -5.54 12.61
C LYS A 71 -5.48 -7.00 12.97
N ASN A 72 -6.69 -7.45 12.66
CA ASN A 72 -7.17 -8.78 13.02
C ASN A 72 -6.38 -9.86 12.27
N ALA A 73 -6.24 -9.72 10.94
CA ALA A 73 -5.49 -10.67 10.13
C ALA A 73 -4.00 -10.74 10.51
N ARG A 74 -3.39 -9.59 10.86
CA ARG A 74 -1.99 -9.53 11.31
C ARG A 74 -1.82 -10.18 12.69
N SER A 75 -2.74 -9.89 13.61
CA SER A 75 -2.73 -10.45 14.96
C SER A 75 -2.84 -11.96 14.97
N GLU A 76 -3.74 -12.50 14.14
CA GLU A 76 -3.92 -13.94 13.95
C GLU A 76 -2.64 -14.60 13.40
N SER A 77 -2.07 -14.02 12.34
CA SER A 77 -0.88 -14.56 11.67
C SER A 77 0.36 -14.55 12.57
N GLU A 78 0.55 -13.50 13.37
CA GLU A 78 1.72 -13.33 14.23
C GLU A 78 1.51 -13.87 15.65
N LYS A 79 0.30 -14.34 15.98
CA LYS A 79 -0.09 -14.80 17.32
C LYS A 79 0.22 -13.77 18.42
N ARG A 80 0.05 -12.49 18.11
CA ARG A 80 0.17 -11.37 19.06
C ARG A 80 -0.95 -10.37 18.87
N ASN A 81 -1.20 -9.54 19.87
CA ASN A 81 -2.16 -8.44 19.74
C ASN A 81 -1.50 -7.25 19.02
N VAL A 82 -1.81 -7.06 17.75
CA VAL A 82 -1.32 -5.92 16.95
C VAL A 82 -2.15 -4.68 17.31
N PRO A 83 -1.54 -3.53 17.64
CA PRO A 83 -2.26 -2.28 17.84
C PRO A 83 -2.94 -1.78 16.56
N MET A 84 -4.00 -0.99 16.73
CA MET A 84 -4.67 -0.35 15.61
C MET A 84 -3.70 0.62 14.90
N GLY A 85 -3.59 0.51 13.58
CA GLY A 85 -2.75 1.39 12.77
C GLY A 85 -1.29 0.93 12.61
N GLU A 86 -0.82 -0.07 13.35
CA GLU A 86 0.52 -0.62 13.16
C GLU A 86 0.64 -1.22 11.74
N GLY A 87 1.68 -0.84 10.99
CA GLY A 87 1.89 -1.31 9.62
C GLY A 87 0.92 -0.74 8.58
N ILE A 88 0.14 0.29 8.92
CA ILE A 88 -0.79 0.94 8.00
C ILE A 88 -0.33 2.35 7.65
N SER A 89 -0.25 2.67 6.36
CA SER A 89 0.04 4.01 5.85
C SER A 89 -1.11 4.53 5.01
N LEU A 90 -1.37 5.83 5.12
CA LEU A 90 -2.40 6.52 4.33
C LEU A 90 -1.76 7.59 3.47
N VAL A 91 -2.11 7.60 2.19
CA VAL A 91 -1.82 8.74 1.32
C VAL A 91 -2.97 9.74 1.46
N ARG A 92 -2.63 10.96 1.84
CA ARG A 92 -3.54 12.10 1.96
C ARG A 92 -2.95 13.27 1.21
N ASP A 93 -3.75 13.84 0.29
CA ASP A 93 -3.40 15.10 -0.35
C ASP A 93 -3.57 16.22 0.69
N MET A 94 -2.50 17.00 0.88
CA MET A 94 -2.43 18.01 1.92
C MET A 94 -1.67 19.23 1.41
N PHE A 95 -2.23 20.41 1.69
CA PHE A 95 -1.55 21.70 1.53
C PHE A 95 -1.67 22.44 2.86
N VAL A 96 -0.55 22.96 3.37
CA VAL A 96 -0.48 23.65 4.65
C VAL A 96 -0.04 25.10 4.39
N ALA A 97 -0.75 26.04 4.99
CA ALA A 97 -0.50 27.48 4.92
C ALA A 97 -0.77 28.12 6.29
N ASP A 98 -0.46 29.41 6.44
CA ASP A 98 -0.57 30.10 7.74
C ASP A 98 -2.05 30.34 8.13
N SER A 99 -2.95 30.36 7.15
CA SER A 99 -4.41 30.42 7.36
C SER A 99 -5.19 29.53 6.39
N MET A 100 -6.44 29.22 6.74
CA MET A 100 -7.34 28.47 5.85
C MET A 100 -7.71 29.28 4.61
N GLU A 101 -7.81 30.60 4.72
CA GLU A 101 -8.03 31.54 3.63
C GLU A 101 -6.89 31.44 2.61
N GLU A 102 -5.64 31.54 3.08
CA GLU A 102 -4.45 31.42 2.23
C GLU A 102 -4.34 30.02 1.59
N ALA A 103 -4.66 28.95 2.34
CA ALA A 103 -4.68 27.59 1.79
C ALA A 103 -5.68 27.44 0.65
N LYS A 104 -6.88 28.03 0.79
CA LYS A 104 -7.92 28.02 -0.24
C LYS A 104 -7.50 28.82 -1.47
N GLU A 105 -6.94 30.01 -1.27
CA GLU A 105 -6.46 30.87 -2.34
C GLU A 105 -5.35 30.19 -3.17
N LYS A 106 -4.35 29.60 -2.50
CA LYS A 106 -3.18 29.02 -3.16
C LYS A 106 -3.40 27.63 -3.75
N ALA A 107 -4.25 26.80 -3.14
CA ALA A 107 -4.36 25.38 -3.50
C ALA A 107 -5.80 24.86 -3.66
N GLY A 108 -6.81 25.62 -3.24
CA GLY A 108 -8.21 25.16 -3.20
C GLY A 108 -8.72 24.68 -4.56
N GLU A 109 -8.58 25.53 -5.59
CA GLU A 109 -9.03 25.17 -6.95
C GLU A 109 -8.23 23.99 -7.52
N HIS A 110 -6.91 23.99 -7.33
CA HIS A 110 -6.03 22.91 -7.80
C HIS A 110 -6.39 21.57 -7.19
N MET A 111 -6.68 21.54 -5.89
CA MET A 111 -7.06 20.31 -5.17
C MET A 111 -8.43 19.79 -5.62
N VAL A 112 -9.39 20.69 -5.86
CA VAL A 112 -10.70 20.33 -6.44
C VAL A 112 -10.55 19.79 -7.87
N ASN A 113 -9.74 20.44 -8.71
CA ASN A 113 -9.51 20.00 -10.09
C ASN A 113 -8.81 18.63 -10.15
N TYR A 114 -7.83 18.40 -9.29
CA TYR A 114 -7.20 17.09 -9.12
C TYR A 114 -8.22 16.03 -8.71
N MET A 115 -9.05 16.30 -7.68
CA MET A 115 -10.07 15.36 -7.22
C MET A 115 -11.13 15.07 -8.28
N ARG A 116 -11.53 16.06 -9.08
CA ARG A 116 -12.43 15.86 -10.23
C ARG A 116 -11.82 14.89 -11.24
N TRP A 117 -10.54 15.10 -11.60
CA TRP A 117 -9.82 14.22 -12.51
C TRP A 117 -9.72 12.79 -11.95
N VAL A 118 -9.34 12.65 -10.69
CA VAL A 118 -9.23 11.36 -9.99
C VAL A 118 -10.55 10.62 -9.99
N CYS A 119 -11.63 11.26 -9.55
CA CYS A 119 -12.96 10.65 -9.49
C CYS A 119 -13.50 10.29 -10.88
N HIS A 120 -13.20 11.10 -11.90
CA HIS A 120 -13.64 10.86 -13.28
C HIS A 120 -12.92 9.66 -13.90
N TRP A 121 -11.59 9.61 -13.86
CA TRP A 121 -10.81 8.61 -14.60
C TRP A 121 -10.60 7.31 -13.84
N ARG A 122 -10.60 7.33 -12.50
CA ARG A 122 -10.37 6.12 -11.68
C ARG A 122 -11.64 5.49 -11.12
N GLY A 123 -12.82 6.01 -11.46
CA GLY A 123 -14.09 5.38 -11.09
C GLY A 123 -14.30 5.28 -9.58
N LEU A 124 -13.74 6.22 -8.81
CA LEU A 124 -13.82 6.30 -7.36
C LEU A 124 -15.21 6.78 -6.88
N GLY A 125 -16.27 6.08 -7.28
CA GLY A 125 -17.66 6.39 -6.89
C GLY A 125 -17.85 6.49 -5.37
N ASN A 126 -17.04 5.75 -4.62
CA ASN A 126 -17.01 5.70 -3.16
C ASN A 126 -16.61 7.03 -2.50
N HIS A 127 -15.99 7.95 -3.26
CA HIS A 127 -15.62 9.28 -2.79
C HIS A 127 -16.73 10.32 -2.93
N ARG A 128 -17.83 9.99 -3.65
CA ARG A 128 -18.98 10.89 -3.78
C ARG A 128 -19.70 11.14 -2.45
N GLU A 129 -19.62 10.22 -1.49
CA GLU A 129 -20.26 10.35 -0.17
C GLU A 129 -19.38 11.05 0.89
N SER A 130 -18.23 11.58 0.50
CA SER A 130 -17.25 12.19 1.42
C SER A 130 -17.31 13.72 1.45
N TRP A 131 -18.29 14.31 0.77
CA TRP A 131 -18.56 15.75 0.70
C TRP A 131 -19.99 16.03 1.14
#